data_AF-A0ABC8TPT3-F1
#
_entry.id   AF-A0ABC8TPT3-F1
#
_cell.length_a   1.000
_cell.length_b   1.000
_cell.length_c   1.000
_cell.angle_alpha   90.00
_cell.angle_beta   90.00
_cell.angle_gamma   90.00
#
_symmetry.space_group_name_H-M   'P 1'
#
loop_
_entity.id
_entity.type
_entity.pdbx_description
1 polymer ?
#
loop_
_entity_poly.entity_id
_entity_poly.type
_entity_poly.pdbx_seq_one_letter_code
_entity_poly.pdbx_strand_id
1 'polypeptide(L)'
;MAKVSTSALSLLLFARISALTVAVLVLIWALHFKTSFLPHSHSQEDLIYAVLHPLFMVIGFILISGEAILVHSWLPGSRNFKKSVHLCLQGVALASGVFGIWTKFHGEDGIVANFFSLHSWMGLICISLFGAQ
;
A
#
# COMPACT_ATOMS: atom_id res chain seq x y z
N MET A 1 -2.47 -21.69 25.71
CA MET A 1 -2.32 -20.24 25.41
C MET A 1 -0.82 -19.99 25.21
N ALA A 2 -0.35 -19.77 23.99
CA ALA A 2 1.08 -19.59 23.73
C ALA A 2 1.52 -18.23 24.30
N LYS A 3 2.51 -18.23 25.21
CA LYS A 3 3.05 -17.04 25.86
C LYS A 3 3.82 -16.25 24.78
N VAL A 4 3.29 -15.13 24.32
CA VAL A 4 4.00 -14.23 23.40
C VAL A 4 5.26 -13.75 24.14
N SER A 5 6.43 -14.02 23.57
CA SER A 5 7.70 -13.55 24.14
C SER A 5 7.71 -12.02 24.15
N THR A 6 8.21 -11.41 25.23
CA THR A 6 8.29 -9.94 25.38
C THR A 6 9.01 -9.27 24.20
N SER A 7 10.02 -9.95 23.63
CA SER A 7 10.72 -9.50 22.41
C SER A 7 9.79 -9.42 21.18
N ALA A 8 8.92 -10.40 20.98
CA ALA A 8 7.96 -10.40 19.86
C ALA A 8 6.93 -9.29 19.99
N LEU A 9 6.50 -8.98 21.23
CA LEU A 9 5.61 -7.85 21.50
C LEU A 9 6.29 -6.51 21.16
N SER A 10 7.54 -6.32 21.56
CA SER A 10 8.30 -5.09 21.25
C SER A 10 8.46 -4.87 19.74
N LEU A 11 8.74 -5.93 18.98
CA LEU A 11 8.85 -5.85 17.52
C LEU A 11 7.52 -5.50 16.85
N LEU A 12 6.41 -6.07 17.33
CA LEU A 12 5.07 -5.75 16.83
C LEU A 12 4.70 -4.28 17.10
N LEU A 13 5.00 -3.78 18.29
CA LEU A 13 4.77 -2.37 18.62
C LEU A 13 5.62 -1.45 17.74
N PHE A 14 6.90 -1.78 17.55
CA PHE A 14 7.78 -1.02 16.67
C PHE A 14 7.26 -0.99 15.22
N ALA A 15 6.82 -2.13 14.69
CA ALA A 15 6.23 -2.21 13.35
C ALA A 15 4.97 -1.32 13.23
N ARG A 16 4.07 -1.36 14.23
CA ARG A 16 2.83 -0.55 14.22
C ARG A 16 3.08 0.95 14.38
N ILE A 17 4.03 1.34 15.23
CA ILE A 17 4.42 2.75 15.38
C ILE A 17 5.05 3.26 14.08
N SER A 18 5.90 2.45 13.44
CA SER A 18 6.50 2.77 12.15
C SER A 18 5.43 2.90 11.05
N ALA A 19 4.48 1.96 10.98
CA ALA A 19 3.35 2.00 10.05
C ALA A 19 2.49 3.25 10.25
N LEU A 20 2.15 3.59 11.50
CA LEU A 20 1.39 4.79 11.84
C LEU A 20 2.14 6.06 11.42
N THR A 21 3.44 6.12 11.69
CA THR A 21 4.30 7.25 11.29
C THR A 21 4.28 7.43 9.78
N VAL A 22 4.48 6.35 9.01
CA VAL A 22 4.42 6.38 7.53
C VAL A 22 3.04 6.83 7.04
N ALA A 23 1.96 6.32 7.62
CA ALA A 23 0.60 6.72 7.27
C ALA A 23 0.36 8.22 7.51
N VAL A 24 0.80 8.74 8.65
CA VAL A 24 0.68 10.18 8.96
C VAL A 24 1.51 11.01 8.00
N LEU A 25 2.75 10.62 7.71
CA LEU A 25 3.63 11.34 6.79
C LEU A 25 3.05 11.39 5.37
N VAL A 26 2.53 10.28 4.84
CA VAL A 26 1.93 10.28 3.50
C VAL A 26 0.63 11.08 3.45
N LEU A 27 -0.15 11.11 4.53
CA LEU A 27 -1.34 11.96 4.64
C LEU A 27 -0.98 13.45 4.72
N ILE A 28 0.03 13.81 5.51
CA ILE A 28 0.54 15.19 5.58
C ILE A 28 1.06 15.62 4.21
N TRP A 29 1.85 14.77 3.54
CA TRP A 29 2.28 15.01 2.16
C TRP A 29 1.09 15.25 1.23
N ALA A 30 0.09 14.36 1.28
CA ALA A 30 -1.09 14.44 0.42
C ALA A 30 -1.98 15.64 0.71
N LEU A 31 -2.05 16.15 1.95
CA LEU A 31 -2.96 17.25 2.29
C LEU A 31 -2.27 18.61 2.25
N HIS A 32 -1.01 18.68 2.68
CA HIS A 32 -0.29 19.94 2.88
C HIS A 32 0.60 20.31 1.69
N PHE A 33 1.19 19.34 0.99
CA PHE A 33 2.19 19.58 -0.06
C PHE A 33 1.64 19.41 -1.48
N LYS A 34 0.32 19.21 -1.62
CA LYS A 34 -0.42 18.95 -2.87
C LYS A 34 -0.22 20.00 -3.98
N THR A 35 0.28 21.20 -3.64
CA THR A 35 0.45 22.32 -4.59
C THR A 35 1.88 22.48 -5.12
N SER A 36 2.91 21.92 -4.50
CA SER A 36 4.27 22.45 -4.69
C SER A 36 5.11 21.80 -5.79
N PHE A 37 4.66 20.71 -6.42
CA PHE A 37 5.52 19.93 -7.34
C PHE A 37 4.95 19.69 -8.75
N LEU A 38 3.74 20.16 -9.08
CA LEU A 38 3.13 19.98 -10.40
C LEU A 38 3.10 21.29 -11.19
N PRO A 39 3.52 21.29 -12.47
CA PRO A 39 3.39 22.45 -13.35
C PRO A 39 1.92 22.88 -13.44
N HIS A 40 1.69 24.19 -13.52
CA HIS A 40 0.39 24.87 -13.45
C HIS A 40 -0.60 24.57 -14.60
N SER A 41 -0.40 23.47 -15.34
CA SER A 41 -1.01 23.19 -16.65
C SER A 41 -1.76 21.86 -16.76
N HIS A 42 -2.10 21.20 -15.65
CA HIS A 42 -2.89 19.95 -15.64
C HIS A 42 -4.29 20.15 -15.06
N SER A 43 -5.24 19.29 -15.48
CA SER A 43 -6.61 19.32 -14.98
C SER A 43 -6.67 19.01 -13.48
N GLN A 44 -7.71 19.48 -12.78
CA GLN A 44 -7.89 19.19 -11.34
C GLN A 44 -7.97 17.67 -11.07
N GLU A 45 -8.45 16.88 -12.04
CA GLU A 45 -8.58 15.44 -11.94
C GLU A 45 -7.21 14.74 -11.94
N ASP A 46 -6.27 15.18 -12.80
CA ASP A 46 -4.90 14.63 -12.85
C ASP A 46 -4.16 14.78 -11.51
N LEU A 47 -4.37 15.91 -10.83
CA LEU A 47 -3.79 16.18 -9.52
C LEU A 47 -4.34 15.22 -8.46
N ILE A 48 -5.65 14.93 -8.50
CA ILE A 48 -6.29 14.01 -7.57
C ILE A 48 -5.70 12.60 -7.78
N TYR A 49 -5.60 12.15 -9.03
CA TYR A 49 -5.05 10.83 -9.34
C TYR A 49 -3.57 10.68 -8.98
N ALA A 50 -2.77 11.72 -9.20
CA ALA A 50 -1.35 11.73 -8.81
C ALA A 50 -1.16 11.55 -7.29
N VAL A 51 -2.11 12.00 -6.47
CA VAL A 51 -2.08 11.85 -5.01
C VAL A 51 -2.70 10.51 -4.58
N LEU A 52 -3.76 10.07 -5.26
CA LEU A 52 -4.40 8.79 -4.95
C LEU A 52 -3.45 7.61 -5.18
N HIS A 53 -2.61 7.64 -6.22
CA HIS A 53 -1.64 6.58 -6.50
C HIS A 53 -0.77 6.24 -5.27
N PRO A 54 0.05 7.17 -4.72
CA PRO A 54 0.86 6.87 -3.54
C PRO A 54 0.04 6.59 -2.29
N LEU A 55 -1.16 7.15 -2.12
CA LEU A 55 -2.03 6.79 -0.97
C LEU A 55 -2.47 5.33 -1.04
N PHE A 56 -2.95 4.86 -2.19
CA PHE A 56 -3.33 3.47 -2.39
C PHE A 56 -2.14 2.52 -2.30
N MET A 57 -0.98 2.89 -2.87
CA MET A 57 0.22 2.05 -2.80
C MET A 57 0.81 1.99 -1.39
N VAL A 58 0.90 3.10 -0.66
CA VAL A 58 1.52 3.09 0.67
C VAL A 58 0.56 2.55 1.72
N ILE A 59 -0.62 3.16 1.87
CA ILE A 59 -1.56 2.76 2.94
C ILE A 59 -2.19 1.43 2.60
N GLY A 60 -2.73 1.30 1.38
CA GLY A 60 -3.45 0.11 0.95
C GLY A 60 -2.52 -1.07 0.68
N PHE A 61 -1.53 -0.93 -0.19
CA PHE A 61 -0.69 -2.07 -0.57
C PHE A 61 0.39 -2.39 0.47
N ILE A 62 1.19 -1.41 0.91
CA ILE A 62 2.32 -1.66 1.82
C ILE A 62 1.87 -1.93 3.27
N LEU A 63 1.12 -1.00 3.88
CA LEU A 63 0.80 -1.10 5.31
C LEU A 63 -0.18 -2.24 5.62
N ILE A 64 -1.24 -2.41 4.83
CA ILE A 64 -2.21 -3.51 5.05
C ILE A 64 -1.55 -4.86 4.79
N SER A 65 -0.71 -5.00 3.75
CA SER A 65 0.04 -6.25 3.51
C SER A 65 1.00 -6.57 4.65
N GLY A 66 1.70 -5.55 5.19
CA GLY A 66 2.56 -5.70 6.36
C GLY A 66 1.79 -6.24 7.58
N GLU A 67 0.63 -5.66 7.90
CA GLU A 67 -0.21 -6.19 8.98
C GLU A 67 -0.74 -7.59 8.68
N ALA A 68 -1.11 -7.89 7.42
CA ALA A 68 -1.57 -9.21 6.99
C ALA A 68 -0.52 -10.30 7.25
N ILE A 69 0.75 -10.02 6.96
CA ILE A 69 1.88 -10.94 7.23
C ILE A 69 2.01 -11.20 8.74
N LEU A 70 1.81 -10.17 9.57
CA LEU A 70 1.95 -10.26 11.02
C LEU A 70 0.76 -10.93 11.73
N VAL A 71 -0.41 -11.09 11.08
CA VAL A 71 -1.63 -11.70 11.65
C VAL A 71 -1.33 -13.01 12.38
N HIS A 72 -0.49 -13.87 11.80
CA HIS A 72 -0.21 -15.17 12.40
C HIS A 72 0.50 -15.08 13.76
N SER A 73 1.29 -14.02 13.95
CA SER A 73 2.12 -13.77 15.13
C SER A 73 1.34 -13.15 16.29
N TRP A 74 0.41 -12.23 16.02
CA TRP A 74 -0.26 -11.46 17.07
C TRP A 74 -1.74 -11.83 17.28
N LEU A 75 -2.47 -12.26 16.25
CA LEU A 75 -3.90 -12.53 16.37
C LEU A 75 -4.14 -13.85 17.12
N PRO A 76 -4.79 -13.87 18.29
CA PRO A 76 -5.19 -15.12 18.93
C PRO A 76 -6.37 -15.75 18.16
N GLY A 77 -6.41 -17.07 18.06
CA GLY A 77 -7.50 -17.77 17.40
C GLY A 77 -7.07 -19.05 16.70
N SER A 78 -8.04 -19.71 16.05
CA SER A 78 -7.79 -20.93 15.28
C SER A 78 -6.93 -20.65 14.05
N ARG A 79 -6.21 -21.68 13.57
CA ARG A 79 -5.39 -21.57 12.36
C ARG A 79 -6.22 -21.13 11.15
N ASN A 80 -7.45 -21.63 11.02
CA ASN A 80 -8.34 -21.30 9.91
C ASN A 80 -8.80 -19.84 9.98
N PHE A 81 -9.09 -19.33 11.18
CA PHE A 81 -9.44 -17.92 11.37
C PHE A 81 -8.28 -17.00 10.98
N LYS A 82 -7.06 -17.27 11.45
CA LYS A 82 -5.87 -16.48 11.08
C LYS A 82 -5.61 -16.49 9.58
N LYS A 83 -5.75 -17.66 8.92
CA LYS A 83 -5.64 -17.78 7.46
C LYS A 83 -6.68 -16.94 6.72
N SER A 84 -7.93 -16.95 7.18
CA SER A 84 -9.00 -16.15 6.58
C SER A 84 -8.73 -14.65 6.71
N VAL A 85 -8.28 -14.18 7.88
CA VAL A 85 -7.93 -12.77 8.09
C VAL A 85 -6.71 -12.38 7.26
N HIS A 86 -5.68 -13.21 7.23
CA HIS A 86 -4.50 -13.00 6.37
C HIS A 86 -4.92 -12.85 4.90
N LEU A 87 -5.71 -13.80 4.37
CA LEU A 87 -6.16 -13.77 2.98
C LEU A 87 -7.03 -12.55 2.67
N CYS A 88 -7.93 -12.18 3.57
CA CYS A 88 -8.79 -11.00 3.41
C CYS A 88 -7.95 -9.71 3.34
N LEU A 89 -7.01 -9.53 4.26
CA LEU A 89 -6.14 -8.35 4.28
C LEU A 89 -5.22 -8.30 3.05
N GLN A 90 -4.66 -9.44 2.61
CA GLN A 90 -3.91 -9.49 1.35
C GLN A 90 -4.78 -9.18 0.13
N GLY A 91 -6.04 -9.64 0.12
CA GLY A 91 -7.00 -9.27 -0.93
C GLY A 91 -7.27 -7.77 -0.99
N VAL A 92 -7.44 -7.11 0.17
CA VAL A 92 -7.59 -5.65 0.26
C VAL A 92 -6.32 -4.94 -0.20
N ALA A 93 -5.14 -5.46 0.18
CA ALA A 93 -3.86 -4.90 -0.25
C ALA A 93 -3.69 -5.00 -1.78
N LEU A 94 -3.97 -6.17 -2.37
CA LEU A 94 -3.91 -6.38 -3.82
C LEU A 94 -4.89 -5.46 -4.55
N ALA A 95 -6.15 -5.40 -4.10
CA ALA A 95 -7.14 -4.50 -4.69
C ALA A 95 -6.66 -3.04 -4.64
N SER A 96 -6.14 -2.60 -3.49
CA SER A 96 -5.58 -1.25 -3.35
C SER A 96 -4.40 -1.01 -4.30
N GLY A 97 -3.50 -1.98 -4.47
CA GLY A 97 -2.41 -1.89 -5.41
C GLY A 97 -2.88 -1.75 -6.86
N VAL A 98 -3.88 -2.55 -7.27
CA VAL A 98 -4.48 -2.46 -8.62
C VAL A 98 -5.13 -1.10 -8.83
N PHE A 99 -5.91 -0.59 -7.87
CA PHE A 99 -6.50 0.75 -7.95
C PHE A 99 -5.42 1.84 -7.97
N GLY A 100 -4.35 1.71 -7.18
CA GLY A 100 -3.22 2.63 -7.20
C GLY A 100 -2.58 2.71 -8.58
N ILE A 101 -2.29 1.57 -9.22
CA ILE A 101 -1.77 1.54 -10.60
C ILE A 101 -2.78 2.16 -11.57
N TRP A 102 -4.06 1.79 -11.47
CA TRP A 102 -5.11 2.32 -12.33
C TRP A 102 -5.18 3.85 -12.27
N THR A 103 -5.17 4.46 -11.07
CA THR A 103 -5.17 5.93 -10.94
C THR A 103 -3.99 6.60 -11.66
N LYS A 104 -2.82 5.96 -11.75
CA LYS A 104 -1.65 6.53 -12.42
C LYS A 104 -1.72 6.45 -13.95
N PHE A 105 -2.45 5.48 -14.49
CA PHE A 105 -2.45 5.11 -15.91
C PHE A 105 -3.82 5.22 -16.59
N HIS A 106 -4.81 5.83 -15.92
CA HIS A 106 -6.13 6.04 -16.49
C HIS A 106 -6.13 7.13 -17.59
N GLY A 107 -5.16 8.04 -17.59
CA GLY A 107 -5.01 9.10 -18.60
C GLY A 107 -4.52 8.58 -19.95
N GLU A 108 -5.10 9.11 -21.03
CA GLU A 108 -5.17 8.61 -22.41
C GLU A 108 -3.85 8.38 -23.18
N ASP A 109 -2.69 8.54 -22.55
CA ASP A 109 -1.42 8.33 -23.21
C ASP A 109 -1.15 6.82 -23.36
N GLY A 110 -0.83 6.36 -24.58
CA GLY A 110 -0.65 4.93 -24.86
C GLY A 110 0.35 4.21 -23.91
N ILE A 111 0.28 2.87 -23.87
CA ILE A 111 1.07 1.99 -22.97
C ILE A 111 2.56 2.36 -22.92
N VAL A 112 3.15 2.76 -24.06
CA VAL A 112 4.58 3.09 -24.18
C VAL A 112 4.95 4.42 -23.50
N ALA A 113 4.07 5.43 -23.53
CA ALA A 113 4.27 6.69 -22.83
C ALA A 113 4.11 6.54 -21.31
N ASN A 114 3.26 5.61 -20.90
CA ASN A 114 2.93 5.35 -19.50
C ASN A 114 3.99 4.47 -18.78
N PHE A 115 4.56 3.44 -19.43
CA PHE A 115 5.47 2.48 -18.78
C PHE A 115 6.96 2.67 -19.09
N PHE A 116 7.44 3.90 -19.35
CA PHE A 116 8.85 4.10 -19.65
C PHE A 116 9.76 4.07 -18.41
N SER A 117 9.23 4.39 -17.23
CA SER A 117 10.04 4.48 -16.01
C SER A 117 10.37 3.10 -15.41
N LEU A 118 11.60 2.92 -14.91
CA LEU A 118 11.98 1.72 -14.16
C LEU A 118 11.02 1.42 -13.00
N HIS A 119 10.54 2.46 -12.31
CA HIS A 119 9.55 2.36 -11.24
C HIS A 119 8.27 1.64 -11.70
N SER A 120 7.74 1.99 -12.88
CA SER A 120 6.52 1.38 -13.42
C SER A 120 6.70 -0.11 -13.75
N TRP A 121 7.87 -0.51 -14.28
CA TRP A 121 8.19 -1.93 -14.52
C TRP A 121 8.30 -2.72 -13.21
N MET A 122 9.00 -2.18 -12.21
CA MET A 122 9.10 -2.81 -10.89
C MET A 122 7.73 -2.92 -10.22
N GLY A 123 6.89 -1.88 -10.32
CA GLY A 123 5.53 -1.89 -9.78
C GLY A 123 4.66 -2.97 -10.42
N LEU A 124 4.71 -3.11 -11.74
CA LEU A 124 3.97 -4.15 -12.47
C LEU A 124 4.42 -5.57 -12.08
N ILE A 125 5.74 -5.79 -12.02
CA ILE A 125 6.31 -7.07 -11.57
C ILE A 125 5.87 -7.36 -10.13
N CYS A 126 5.94 -6.37 -9.24
CA CYS A 126 5.56 -6.51 -7.84
C CYS A 126 4.09 -6.92 -7.68
N ILE A 127 3.16 -6.23 -8.34
CA ILE A 127 1.73 -6.59 -8.29
C ILE A 127 1.46 -7.95 -8.92
N SER A 128 2.14 -8.28 -10.01
CA SER A 128 1.98 -9.59 -10.67
C SER A 128 2.42 -10.73 -9.76
N LEU A 129 3.58 -10.58 -9.10
CA LEU A 129 4.08 -11.55 -8.12
C LEU A 129 3.17 -11.62 -6.90
N PHE A 130 2.66 -10.49 -6.43
CA PHE A 130 1.75 -10.45 -5.29
C PHE A 130 0.42 -11.14 -5.59
N GLY A 131 -0.13 -10.97 -6.79
CA GLY A 131 -1.35 -11.67 -7.21
C GLY A 131 -1.16 -13.18 -7.43
N ALA A 132 0.07 -13.61 -7.71
CA ALA A 132 0.41 -15.03 -7.84
C ALA A 132 0.72 -15.72 -6.51
N GLN A 133 0.96 -14.96 -5.43
CA GLN A 133 1.28 -15.43 -4.08
C GLN A 133 0.03 -15.86 -3.31
#